data_AF-A0A9D5QSJ2-F1
#
_entry.id   AF-A0A9D5QSJ2-F1
#
_cell.length_a   1.000
_cell.length_b   1.000
_cell.length_c   1.000
_cell.angle_alpha   90.00
_cell.angle_beta   90.00
_cell.angle_gamma   90.00
#
_symmetry.space_group_name_H-M   'P 1'
#
loop_
_entity.id
_entity.type
_entity.pdbx_description
1 polymer ?
#
loop_
_entity_poly.entity_id
_entity_poly.type
_entity_poly.pdbx_seq_one_letter_code
_entity_poly.pdbx_strand_id
1 'polypeptide(L)'
;MKTLHILAVALIAMIAASCTGKPDVEYLPAKADGDSRWGLVNAEGEFLFTDEFEYRPSMVVNGIFYVKEGDGYTVYKAEKTPKEIGDLTGLADCGYYNNGLMPVVHKGEHISFVDKNGKEQFVLDRVDGVNVEKVLSMFVNERSTFCTAEGKWGAIDIHGKVIVPPLFDNALIFIDNRVVAKDASTGNIVIIDRDGNIKEHVNGLPEHSDLGGVFIDGYATAYGDERFFMIKKNGEVIKLPESVEDIICWKDDYIVYANEDYDLGIMKIDGDIVARPKYSNIEIMSDGRFWACRDDKFYIINNDGNTERIDYGIYPVTRLGYLMGKIFNFDFELLRKGDYIYHMCNFAGENLGKELDDVDGDINLGYVYSDFYDYAAVTAEFLKLFDSNGLKGYPFDSAMSTYASRSGYSKEWFRGDRSMSVSLEASNNYFYASSATIYSDNYIVHDVGGYSYYDWQYNPAARVDAFKITLTFPDSDNYRDDLVEYFIKALRDKYGVELIDGGNIMNYMRGESGTITLEVNSLAWMDYEVVEVVDSVSCPDYPVEIVDYDIPADSTIIPER
;
A
#
# COMPACT_ATOMS: atom_id res chain seq x y z
N MET A 1 16.94 -22.69 61.20
CA MET A 1 15.49 -22.54 60.92
C MET A 1 15.16 -21.08 61.14
N LYS A 2 15.07 -20.33 60.03
CA LYS A 2 13.82 -19.91 59.36
C LYS A 2 13.32 -18.56 59.93
N THR A 3 13.58 -17.51 59.14
CA THR A 3 12.61 -16.56 58.53
C THR A 3 12.16 -15.45 59.50
N LEU A 4 12.08 -14.18 59.12
CA LEU A 4 11.42 -13.65 57.93
C LEU A 4 11.89 -12.20 57.72
N HIS A 5 12.28 -11.84 56.50
CA HIS A 5 12.52 -10.46 56.08
C HIS A 5 11.17 -9.78 55.78
N ILE A 6 10.92 -8.63 56.39
CA ILE A 6 9.82 -7.73 56.02
C ILE A 6 10.35 -6.86 54.87
N LEU A 7 9.98 -7.22 53.66
CA LEU A 7 10.19 -6.42 52.45
C LEU A 7 9.09 -5.35 52.40
N ALA A 8 9.50 -4.09 52.52
CA ALA A 8 8.68 -2.93 52.21
C ALA A 8 8.38 -2.94 50.70
N VAL A 9 7.15 -3.31 50.34
CA VAL A 9 6.62 -3.10 48.99
C VAL A 9 6.26 -1.62 48.88
N ALA A 10 7.16 -0.86 48.26
CA ALA A 10 6.81 0.43 47.69
C ALA A 10 5.83 0.18 46.54
N LEU A 11 4.55 0.35 46.84
CA LEU A 11 3.49 0.45 45.84
C LEU A 11 3.70 1.78 45.10
N ILE A 12 4.58 1.78 44.10
CA ILE A 12 4.62 2.86 43.11
C ILE A 12 3.34 2.68 42.30
N ALA A 13 2.34 3.49 42.61
CA ALA A 13 1.20 3.72 41.75
C ALA A 13 1.73 4.32 40.44
N MET A 14 2.04 3.45 39.47
CA MET A 14 2.01 3.83 38.06
C MET A 14 0.55 4.11 37.73
N ILE A 15 0.14 5.36 37.95
CA ILE A 15 -0.97 5.92 37.20
C ILE A 15 -0.44 6.10 35.78
N ALA A 16 -0.36 5.00 35.03
CA ALA A 16 -0.61 5.10 33.61
C ALA A 16 -2.05 5.57 33.55
N ALA A 17 -2.25 6.85 33.24
CA ALA A 17 -3.51 7.29 32.68
C ALA A 17 -3.66 6.55 31.35
N SER A 18 -4.09 5.30 31.42
CA SER A 18 -4.83 4.67 30.34
C SER A 18 -6.10 5.51 30.26
N CYS A 19 -6.06 6.54 29.43
CA CYS A 19 -7.28 7.26 29.06
C CYS A 19 -8.12 6.27 28.27
N THR A 20 -8.90 5.44 28.97
CA THR A 20 -9.95 4.64 28.36
C THR A 20 -11.05 5.62 27.94
N GLY A 21 -11.02 6.04 26.68
CA GLY A 21 -11.90 7.06 26.12
C GLY A 21 -11.56 7.37 24.67
N LYS A 22 -12.42 8.13 23.99
CA LYS A 22 -12.10 8.69 22.68
C LYS A 22 -10.90 9.63 22.84
N PRO A 23 -9.88 9.59 21.97
CA PRO A 23 -8.80 10.57 21.97
C PRO A 23 -9.33 11.99 21.76
N ASP A 24 -8.69 12.94 22.42
CA ASP A 24 -9.00 14.37 22.26
C ASP A 24 -8.23 14.92 21.06
N VAL A 25 -8.91 15.72 20.24
CA VAL A 25 -8.28 16.55 19.20
C VAL A 25 -8.19 17.97 19.76
N GLU A 26 -6.99 18.40 20.12
CA GLU A 26 -6.83 19.69 20.83
C GLU A 26 -6.62 20.88 19.87
N TYR A 27 -6.00 20.65 18.72
CA TYR A 27 -5.69 21.69 17.75
C TYR A 27 -5.82 21.20 16.30
N LEU A 28 -6.28 22.08 15.42
CA LEU A 28 -6.29 21.90 13.97
C LEU A 28 -5.18 22.73 13.31
N PRO A 29 -4.63 22.28 12.17
CA PRO A 29 -3.75 23.10 11.34
C PRO A 29 -4.52 24.30 10.75
N ALA A 30 -3.97 25.50 10.94
CA ALA A 30 -4.54 26.73 10.39
C ALA A 30 -3.45 27.76 10.07
N LYS A 31 -3.75 28.70 9.15
CA LYS A 31 -2.95 29.89 8.88
C LYS A 31 -3.70 31.11 9.38
N ALA A 32 -3.07 31.92 10.23
CA ALA A 32 -3.64 33.20 10.62
C ALA A 32 -3.60 34.18 9.45
N ASP A 33 -4.48 35.17 9.43
CA ASP A 33 -4.47 36.24 8.42
C ASP A 33 -3.07 36.87 8.27
N GLY A 34 -2.55 36.82 7.04
CA GLY A 34 -1.25 37.37 6.66
C GLY A 34 -0.05 36.46 6.89
N ASP A 35 -0.24 35.28 7.50
CA ASP A 35 0.82 34.29 7.67
C ASP A 35 1.07 33.49 6.38
N SER A 36 2.34 33.15 6.13
CA SER A 36 2.72 32.33 4.98
C SER A 36 2.77 30.84 5.32
N ARG A 37 3.09 30.53 6.59
CA ARG A 37 3.29 29.19 7.14
C ARG A 37 2.16 28.79 8.09
N TRP A 38 2.05 27.50 8.32
CA TRP A 38 1.03 26.89 9.17
C TRP A 38 1.33 27.07 10.66
N GLY A 39 0.27 27.27 11.42
CA GLY A 39 0.19 27.19 12.87
C GLY A 39 -0.81 26.12 13.31
N LEU A 40 -1.16 26.15 14.59
CA LEU A 40 -2.14 25.25 15.22
C LEU A 40 -3.15 26.07 16.04
N VAL A 41 -4.44 25.87 15.81
CA VAL A 41 -5.54 26.62 16.44
C VAL A 41 -6.50 25.69 17.19
N ASN A 42 -6.97 26.09 18.37
CA ASN A 42 -7.97 25.35 19.14
C ASN A 42 -9.41 25.74 18.76
N ALA A 43 -10.39 25.11 19.41
CA ALA A 43 -11.81 25.35 19.16
C ALA A 43 -12.25 26.79 19.48
N GLU A 44 -11.57 27.47 20.41
CA GLU A 44 -11.79 28.87 20.76
C GLU A 44 -11.15 29.86 19.76
N GLY A 45 -10.48 29.37 18.72
CA GLY A 45 -9.77 30.19 17.74
C GLY A 45 -8.46 30.80 18.27
N GLU A 46 -7.93 30.27 19.37
CA GLU A 46 -6.65 30.63 19.96
C GLU A 46 -5.53 29.76 19.38
N PHE A 47 -4.48 30.42 18.89
CA PHE A 47 -3.32 29.71 18.34
C PHE A 47 -2.37 29.25 19.44
N LEU A 48 -1.90 27.99 19.32
CA LEU A 48 -0.75 27.48 20.08
C LEU A 48 0.55 28.16 19.62
N PHE A 49 0.71 28.29 18.30
CA PHE A 49 1.74 29.05 17.59
C PHE A 49 1.24 29.39 16.18
N THR A 50 1.90 30.35 15.52
CA THR A 50 1.57 30.89 14.20
C THR A 50 2.83 30.97 13.33
N ASP A 51 2.67 30.96 12.01
CA ASP A 51 3.77 31.02 11.02
C ASP A 51 4.97 30.12 11.38
N GLU A 52 4.78 28.82 11.63
CA GLU A 52 5.86 27.92 12.07
C GLU A 52 6.29 26.94 10.95
N PHE A 53 5.35 26.18 10.39
CA PHE A 53 5.64 25.10 9.45
C PHE A 53 5.32 25.46 7.99
N GLU A 54 6.26 25.23 7.08
CA GLU A 54 6.02 25.41 5.63
C GLU A 54 4.91 24.48 5.13
N TYR A 55 4.95 23.21 5.54
CA TYR A 55 3.97 22.20 5.20
C TYR A 55 2.90 22.06 6.29
N ARG A 56 1.72 21.59 5.87
CA ARG A 56 0.55 21.45 6.76
C ARG A 56 0.81 20.38 7.84
N PRO A 57 0.70 20.73 9.13
CA PRO A 57 0.70 19.74 10.21
C PRO A 57 -0.52 18.82 10.16
N SER A 58 -0.42 17.65 10.78
CA SER A 58 -1.60 16.89 11.19
C SER A 58 -2.38 17.66 12.26
N MET A 59 -3.61 17.24 12.56
CA MET A 59 -4.24 17.65 13.81
C MET A 59 -3.42 17.16 15.00
N VAL A 60 -3.57 17.84 16.14
CA VAL A 60 -2.99 17.40 17.40
C VAL A 60 -3.95 16.41 18.04
N VAL A 61 -3.47 15.19 18.28
CA VAL A 61 -4.21 14.14 18.98
C VAL A 61 -3.45 13.79 20.26
N ASN A 62 -4.10 13.96 21.42
CA ASN A 62 -3.50 13.77 22.74
C ASN A 62 -2.13 14.47 22.89
N GLY A 63 -2.00 15.69 22.37
CA GLY A 63 -0.80 16.52 22.48
C GLY A 63 0.35 16.16 21.54
N ILE A 64 0.15 15.31 20.54
CA ILE A 64 1.14 14.94 19.52
C ILE A 64 0.60 15.23 18.12
N PHE A 65 1.47 15.72 17.24
CA PHE A 65 1.20 15.91 15.82
C PHE A 65 2.42 15.56 14.97
N TYR A 66 2.26 15.46 13.66
CA TYR A 66 3.36 15.24 12.73
C TYR A 66 3.27 16.17 11.52
N VAL A 67 4.40 16.38 10.84
CA VAL A 67 4.49 17.23 9.65
C VAL A 67 5.26 16.47 8.57
N LYS A 68 4.80 16.56 7.32
CA LYS A 68 5.56 16.05 6.17
C LYS A 68 6.65 17.03 5.79
N GLU A 69 7.90 16.61 5.88
CA GLU A 69 9.08 17.44 5.63
C GLU A 69 9.96 16.74 4.58
N GLY A 70 10.00 17.29 3.37
CA GLY A 70 10.66 16.63 2.24
C GLY A 70 9.98 15.32 1.85
N ASP A 71 10.73 14.22 1.88
CA ASP A 71 10.29 12.86 1.54
C ASP A 71 9.90 12.01 2.76
N GLY A 72 9.88 12.60 3.96
CA GLY A 72 9.51 11.90 5.19
C GLY A 72 8.63 12.71 6.14
N TYR A 73 8.37 12.14 7.31
CA TYR A 73 7.57 12.76 8.37
C TYR A 73 8.39 12.97 9.64
N THR A 74 8.11 14.07 10.33
CA THR A 74 8.66 14.36 11.65
C THR A 74 7.54 14.50 12.68
N VAL A 75 7.70 13.88 13.84
CA VAL A 75 6.71 13.85 14.93
C VAL A 75 7.09 14.82 16.04
N TYR A 76 6.12 15.63 16.46
CA TYR A 76 6.29 16.70 17.43
C TYR A 76 5.31 16.57 18.60
N LYS A 77 5.77 17.03 19.76
CA LYS A 77 4.90 17.38 20.87
C LYS A 77 4.32 18.78 20.66
N ALA A 78 3.01 18.92 20.85
CA ALA A 78 2.30 20.19 20.80
C ALA A 78 2.63 21.06 22.02
N GLU A 79 3.59 21.97 21.83
CA GLU A 79 3.96 23.02 22.78
C GLU A 79 4.06 24.36 22.03
N LYS A 80 4.10 25.49 22.75
CA LYS A 80 4.26 26.83 22.14
C LYS A 80 5.49 26.95 21.24
N THR A 81 6.51 26.15 21.54
CA THR A 81 7.63 25.88 20.66
C THR A 81 7.62 24.37 20.45
N PRO A 82 7.22 23.89 19.25
CA PRO A 82 7.18 22.46 18.95
C PRO A 82 8.49 21.77 19.30
N LYS A 83 8.38 20.54 19.82
CA LYS A 83 9.55 19.72 20.13
C LYS A 83 9.47 18.38 19.45
N GLU A 84 10.48 18.06 18.67
CA GLU A 84 10.66 16.74 18.07
C GLU A 84 10.68 15.65 19.15
N ILE A 85 10.14 14.49 18.81
CA ILE A 85 10.08 13.34 19.71
C ILE A 85 11.14 12.32 19.29
N GLY A 86 12.19 12.18 20.11
CA GLY A 86 13.17 11.11 19.95
C GLY A 86 13.84 11.10 18.57
N ASP A 87 13.84 9.94 17.94
CA ASP A 87 14.33 9.66 16.59
C ASP A 87 13.19 9.59 15.54
N LEU A 88 12.01 10.12 15.86
CA LEU A 88 10.85 10.13 14.97
C LEU A 88 10.92 11.26 13.93
N THR A 89 12.04 11.33 13.20
CA THR A 89 12.31 12.29 12.12
C THR A 89 12.62 11.53 10.83
N GLY A 90 12.25 12.08 9.67
CA GLY A 90 12.49 11.43 8.38
C GLY A 90 11.81 10.07 8.21
N LEU A 91 10.70 9.83 8.92
CA LEU A 91 9.93 8.59 8.85
C LEU A 91 9.35 8.39 7.44
N ALA A 92 9.24 7.13 7.01
CA ALA A 92 8.51 6.77 5.80
C ALA A 92 7.02 7.08 5.93
N ASP A 93 6.45 6.76 7.10
CA ASP A 93 5.04 6.97 7.41
C ASP A 93 4.79 6.99 8.93
N CYS A 94 3.67 7.59 9.37
CA CYS A 94 3.28 7.64 10.78
C CYS A 94 1.79 7.99 10.98
N GLY A 95 1.23 7.58 12.13
CA GLY A 95 -0.18 7.78 12.46
C GLY A 95 -0.46 8.73 13.63
N TYR A 96 -1.57 8.54 14.33
CA TYR A 96 -1.95 9.34 15.50
C TYR A 96 -1.59 8.65 16.81
N TYR A 97 -1.25 9.46 17.82
CA TYR A 97 -0.98 8.97 19.16
C TYR A 97 -2.26 8.80 19.97
N ASN A 98 -2.65 7.55 20.24
CA ASN A 98 -3.73 7.26 21.18
C ASN A 98 -3.57 5.91 21.86
N ASN A 99 -4.31 5.68 22.94
CA ASN A 99 -4.17 4.45 23.76
C ASN A 99 -2.72 4.19 24.23
N GLY A 100 -1.92 5.24 24.38
CA GLY A 100 -0.53 5.15 24.82
C GLY A 100 0.48 4.85 23.70
N LEU A 101 0.04 4.69 22.45
CA LEU A 101 0.86 4.24 21.32
C LEU A 101 0.65 5.09 20.06
N MET A 102 1.63 5.07 19.16
CA MET A 102 1.56 5.60 17.80
C MET A 102 2.24 4.63 16.82
N PRO A 103 1.61 4.27 15.69
CA PRO A 103 2.30 3.54 14.63
C PRO A 103 3.26 4.48 13.87
N VAL A 104 4.49 4.01 13.64
CA VAL A 104 5.55 4.71 12.92
C VAL A 104 6.32 3.73 12.02
N VAL A 105 6.92 4.25 10.96
CA VAL A 105 7.69 3.45 9.99
C VAL A 105 8.96 4.21 9.64
N HIS A 106 10.12 3.65 10.00
CA HIS A 106 11.39 4.13 9.48
C HIS A 106 11.63 3.62 8.06
N LYS A 107 12.48 4.33 7.31
CA LYS A 107 12.77 3.97 5.91
C LYS A 107 13.34 2.55 5.81
N GLY A 108 12.73 1.71 4.98
CA GLY A 108 13.06 0.30 4.78
C GLY A 108 12.62 -0.66 5.89
N GLU A 109 11.88 -0.19 6.90
CA GLU A 109 11.51 -0.98 8.07
C GLU A 109 10.02 -1.37 8.10
N HIS A 110 9.71 -2.32 8.97
CA HIS A 110 8.33 -2.69 9.30
C HIS A 110 7.67 -1.62 10.18
N ILE A 111 6.38 -1.82 10.47
CA ILE A 111 5.61 -0.91 11.32
C ILE A 111 5.95 -1.15 12.78
N SER A 112 6.44 -0.12 13.46
CA SER A 112 6.68 -0.10 14.91
C SER A 112 5.60 0.70 15.63
N PHE A 113 5.28 0.28 16.86
CA PHE A 113 4.38 1.01 17.75
C PHE A 113 5.19 1.60 18.91
N VAL A 114 5.21 2.93 19.00
CA VAL A 114 6.04 3.68 19.94
C VAL A 114 5.19 4.39 21.00
N ASP A 115 5.77 4.63 22.18
CA ASP A 115 5.15 5.48 23.20
C ASP A 115 5.31 6.98 22.89
N LYS A 116 4.76 7.85 23.74
CA LYS A 116 4.83 9.32 23.60
C LYS A 116 6.23 9.93 23.57
N ASN A 117 7.27 9.16 23.91
CA ASN A 117 8.65 9.60 23.87
C ASN A 117 9.40 8.99 22.68
N GLY A 118 8.71 8.31 21.77
CA GLY A 118 9.29 7.59 20.64
C GLY A 118 9.90 6.25 21.00
N LYS A 119 9.69 5.74 22.22
CA LYS A 119 10.24 4.45 22.60
C LYS A 119 9.38 3.32 22.03
N GLU A 120 9.98 2.48 21.19
CA GLU A 120 9.36 1.27 20.68
C GLU A 120 8.84 0.35 21.79
N GLN A 121 7.58 -0.06 21.65
CA GLN A 121 6.92 -1.05 22.51
C GLN A 121 6.87 -2.42 21.83
N PHE A 122 6.58 -2.45 20.53
CA PHE A 122 6.64 -3.65 19.70
C PHE A 122 6.70 -3.29 18.21
N VAL A 123 7.16 -4.24 17.40
CA VAL A 123 7.13 -4.22 15.93
C VAL A 123 6.04 -5.19 15.47
N LEU A 124 5.27 -4.80 14.47
CA LEU A 124 4.33 -5.69 13.78
C LEU A 124 4.88 -6.01 12.39
N ASP A 125 5.63 -7.11 12.29
CA ASP A 125 6.33 -7.54 11.08
C ASP A 125 5.49 -8.54 10.26
N ARG A 126 5.11 -9.66 10.87
CA ARG A 126 4.44 -10.79 10.24
C ARG A 126 3.34 -11.34 11.14
N VAL A 127 2.27 -11.79 10.51
CA VAL A 127 1.23 -12.59 11.15
C VAL A 127 1.06 -13.88 10.36
N ASP A 128 1.11 -15.01 11.05
CA ASP A 128 1.05 -16.35 10.45
C ASP A 128 2.07 -16.56 9.31
N GLY A 129 3.24 -15.92 9.41
CA GLY A 129 4.33 -16.01 8.44
C GLY A 129 4.22 -15.06 7.25
N VAL A 130 3.15 -14.28 7.15
CA VAL A 130 2.89 -13.31 6.06
C VAL A 130 3.22 -11.90 6.55
N ASN A 131 3.93 -11.10 5.74
CA ASN A 131 4.26 -9.71 6.08
C ASN A 131 2.98 -8.88 6.28
N VAL A 132 3.01 -7.98 7.26
CA VAL A 132 1.99 -6.94 7.42
C VAL A 132 2.34 -5.76 6.51
N GLU A 133 1.41 -5.41 5.63
CA GLU A 133 1.57 -4.33 4.66
C GLU A 133 1.21 -2.99 5.28
N LYS A 134 0.13 -2.94 6.07
CA LYS A 134 -0.39 -1.68 6.62
C LYS A 134 -1.22 -1.90 7.88
N VAL A 135 -1.30 -0.86 8.70
CA VAL A 135 -2.18 -0.77 9.86
C VAL A 135 -3.07 0.47 9.78
N LEU A 136 -4.20 0.47 10.48
CA LEU A 136 -4.95 1.71 10.69
C LEU A 136 -4.06 2.73 11.41
N SER A 137 -4.14 4.00 11.04
CA SER A 137 -3.29 5.06 11.58
C SER A 137 -3.41 5.29 13.10
N MET A 138 -4.34 4.61 13.78
CA MET A 138 -4.54 4.70 15.22
C MET A 138 -5.29 3.47 15.76
N PHE A 139 -5.46 3.39 17.08
CA PHE A 139 -6.35 2.43 17.70
C PHE A 139 -7.79 2.96 17.75
N VAL A 140 -8.78 2.17 17.34
CA VAL A 140 -10.21 2.48 17.54
C VAL A 140 -10.80 1.44 18.47
N ASN A 141 -11.36 1.88 19.59
CA ASN A 141 -11.80 0.99 20.68
C ASN A 141 -10.69 -0.02 21.06
N GLU A 142 -9.48 0.49 21.28
CA GLU A 142 -8.26 -0.26 21.67
C GLU A 142 -7.93 -1.44 20.73
N ARG A 143 -8.34 -1.35 19.46
CA ARG A 143 -7.94 -2.24 18.37
C ARG A 143 -7.30 -1.43 17.24
N SER A 144 -6.17 -1.90 16.72
CA SER A 144 -5.65 -1.42 15.44
C SER A 144 -5.82 -2.53 14.42
N THR A 145 -6.48 -2.19 13.31
CA THR A 145 -6.67 -3.11 12.18
C THR A 145 -5.36 -3.21 11.41
N PHE A 146 -5.06 -4.39 10.87
CA PHE A 146 -3.92 -4.59 9.97
C PHE A 146 -4.34 -5.37 8.73
N CYS A 147 -3.61 -5.16 7.62
CA CYS A 147 -3.73 -5.92 6.39
C CYS A 147 -2.39 -6.60 6.10
N THR A 148 -2.44 -7.88 5.78
CA THR A 148 -1.29 -8.66 5.33
C THR A 148 -1.02 -8.42 3.84
N ALA A 149 0.18 -8.78 3.37
CA ALA A 149 0.54 -8.77 1.95
C ALA A 149 -0.31 -9.71 1.08
N GLU A 150 -1.13 -10.57 1.68
CA GLU A 150 -2.13 -11.40 0.99
C GLU A 150 -3.51 -10.71 0.90
N GLY A 151 -3.60 -9.44 1.33
CA GLY A 151 -4.85 -8.68 1.32
C GLY A 151 -5.83 -9.07 2.43
N LYS A 152 -5.40 -9.87 3.42
CA LYS A 152 -6.27 -10.33 4.51
C LYS A 152 -6.17 -9.44 5.73
N TRP A 153 -7.32 -9.12 6.29
CA TRP A 153 -7.51 -8.18 7.38
C TRP A 153 -7.71 -8.87 8.72
N GLY A 154 -7.00 -8.38 9.73
CA GLY A 154 -7.10 -8.77 11.13
C GLY A 154 -6.98 -7.56 12.06
N ALA A 155 -6.87 -7.79 13.37
CA ALA A 155 -6.70 -6.72 14.34
C ALA A 155 -5.85 -7.13 15.54
N ILE A 156 -5.04 -6.19 16.03
CA ILE A 156 -4.23 -6.31 17.24
C ILE A 156 -4.82 -5.52 18.40
N ASP A 157 -4.50 -5.91 19.63
CA ASP A 157 -4.71 -5.07 20.82
C ASP A 157 -3.56 -4.08 21.06
N ILE A 158 -3.68 -3.28 22.12
CA ILE A 158 -2.68 -2.29 22.56
C ILE A 158 -1.36 -2.90 23.07
N HIS A 159 -1.22 -4.23 23.06
CA HIS A 159 0.00 -4.94 23.41
C HIS A 159 0.61 -5.65 22.19
N GLY A 160 0.08 -5.39 20.98
CA GLY A 160 0.55 -6.01 19.75
C GLY A 160 0.07 -7.45 19.57
N LYS A 161 -0.81 -7.95 20.45
CA LYS A 161 -1.33 -9.30 20.33
C LYS A 161 -2.41 -9.32 19.24
N VAL A 162 -2.29 -10.23 18.28
CA VAL A 162 -3.35 -10.52 17.32
C VAL A 162 -4.58 -11.06 18.06
N ILE A 163 -5.65 -10.27 18.08
CA ILE A 163 -6.95 -10.64 18.67
C ILE A 163 -7.90 -11.14 17.60
N VAL A 164 -7.85 -10.53 16.41
CA VAL A 164 -8.59 -11.00 15.24
C VAL A 164 -7.56 -11.48 14.20
N PRO A 165 -7.52 -12.77 13.89
CA PRO A 165 -6.61 -13.30 12.87
C PRO A 165 -6.95 -12.76 11.47
N PRO A 166 -5.99 -12.72 10.53
CA PRO A 166 -6.17 -12.13 9.20
C PRO A 166 -7.01 -13.04 8.30
N LEU A 167 -8.33 -13.05 8.51
CA LEU A 167 -9.27 -13.96 7.84
C LEU A 167 -10.31 -13.22 6.98
N PHE A 168 -10.29 -11.89 6.97
CA PHE A 168 -11.34 -11.09 6.35
C PHE A 168 -10.86 -10.33 5.12
N ASP A 169 -11.75 -10.08 4.16
CA ASP A 169 -11.45 -9.36 2.91
C ASP A 169 -11.64 -7.84 3.03
N ASN A 170 -12.10 -7.33 4.18
CA ASN A 170 -12.33 -5.91 4.41
C ASN A 170 -11.79 -5.43 5.76
N ALA A 171 -11.46 -4.14 5.83
CA ALA A 171 -10.92 -3.49 7.02
C ALA A 171 -11.87 -3.57 8.21
N LEU A 172 -11.30 -3.74 9.42
CA LEU A 172 -12.06 -3.95 10.65
C LEU A 172 -11.97 -2.72 11.56
N ILE A 173 -12.95 -1.81 11.44
CA ILE A 173 -13.05 -0.60 12.28
C ILE A 173 -14.19 -0.78 13.29
N PHE A 174 -13.84 -1.00 14.55
CA PHE A 174 -14.78 -1.45 15.59
C PHE A 174 -15.56 -0.32 16.28
N ILE A 175 -16.24 0.54 15.53
CA ILE A 175 -17.17 1.53 16.13
C ILE A 175 -18.37 0.78 16.74
N ASP A 176 -18.91 1.27 17.86
CA ASP A 176 -19.92 0.56 18.67
C ASP A 176 -19.49 -0.87 19.09
N ASN A 177 -18.17 -1.12 19.18
CA ASN A 177 -17.54 -2.40 19.49
C ASN A 177 -17.84 -3.54 18.50
N ARG A 178 -18.23 -3.23 17.25
CA ARG A 178 -18.59 -4.22 16.23
C ARG A 178 -18.20 -3.77 14.83
N VAL A 179 -18.14 -4.71 13.90
CA VAL A 179 -17.91 -4.46 12.47
C VAL A 179 -18.61 -5.53 11.64
N VAL A 180 -19.03 -5.19 10.42
CA VAL A 180 -19.43 -6.17 9.40
C VAL A 180 -18.19 -6.63 8.65
N ALA A 181 -17.95 -7.94 8.60
CA ALA A 181 -16.77 -8.51 7.99
C ALA A 181 -17.15 -9.65 7.03
N LYS A 182 -16.42 -9.75 5.92
CA LYS A 182 -16.54 -10.82 4.93
C LYS A 182 -15.39 -11.80 5.10
N ASP A 183 -15.72 -13.03 5.48
CA ASP A 183 -14.76 -14.12 5.63
C ASP A 183 -14.18 -14.49 4.25
N ALA A 184 -12.86 -14.40 4.13
CA ALA A 184 -12.14 -14.60 2.88
C ALA A 184 -12.22 -16.02 2.32
N SER A 185 -12.42 -17.01 3.20
CA SER A 185 -12.39 -18.43 2.83
C SER A 185 -13.76 -18.95 2.39
N THR A 186 -14.82 -18.39 2.98
CA THR A 186 -16.20 -18.85 2.77
C THR A 186 -17.05 -17.85 2.01
N GLY A 187 -16.64 -16.59 1.92
CA GLY A 187 -17.45 -15.48 1.41
C GLY A 187 -18.59 -15.06 2.34
N ASN A 188 -18.72 -15.70 3.52
CA ASN A 188 -19.79 -15.41 4.47
C ASN A 188 -19.63 -14.02 5.07
N ILE A 189 -20.74 -13.32 5.24
CA ILE A 189 -20.78 -12.01 5.89
C ILE A 189 -21.24 -12.20 7.34
N VAL A 190 -20.44 -11.71 8.28
CA VAL A 190 -20.66 -11.83 9.72
C VAL A 190 -20.53 -10.48 10.41
N ILE A 191 -21.20 -10.35 11.55
CA ILE A 191 -20.94 -9.26 12.49
C ILE A 191 -20.05 -9.83 13.58
N ILE A 192 -18.87 -9.25 13.76
CA ILE A 192 -17.93 -9.63 14.82
C ILE A 192 -17.80 -8.50 15.85
N ASP A 193 -17.51 -8.86 17.10
CA ASP A 193 -17.08 -7.87 18.10
C ASP A 193 -15.57 -7.57 17.99
N ARG A 194 -15.13 -6.59 18.78
CA ARG A 194 -13.71 -6.21 18.90
C ARG A 194 -12.78 -7.33 19.37
N ASP A 195 -13.31 -8.43 19.91
CA ASP A 195 -12.54 -9.59 20.35
C ASP A 195 -12.52 -10.70 19.28
N GLY A 196 -13.07 -10.44 18.09
CA GLY A 196 -13.15 -11.38 16.98
C GLY A 196 -14.26 -12.42 17.10
N ASN A 197 -15.12 -12.30 18.12
CA ASN A 197 -16.23 -13.23 18.28
C ASN A 197 -17.34 -12.89 17.29
N ILE A 198 -17.76 -13.88 16.50
CA ILE A 198 -18.97 -13.79 15.68
C ILE A 198 -20.16 -13.59 16.62
N LYS A 199 -20.88 -12.49 16.42
CA LYS A 199 -22.15 -12.19 17.11
C LYS A 199 -23.33 -12.64 16.28
N GLU A 200 -23.30 -12.40 14.97
CA GLU A 200 -24.40 -12.70 14.08
C GLU A 200 -23.90 -13.02 12.67
N HIS A 201 -24.71 -13.77 11.93
CA HIS A 201 -24.53 -13.95 10.48
C HIS A 201 -25.46 -12.99 9.73
N VAL A 202 -24.94 -12.36 8.68
CA VAL A 202 -25.73 -11.47 7.81
C VAL A 202 -26.16 -12.26 6.58
N ASN A 203 -27.47 -12.46 6.45
CA ASN A 203 -28.07 -13.18 5.32
C ASN A 203 -28.98 -12.23 4.53
N GLY A 204 -29.14 -12.50 3.24
CA GLY A 204 -30.05 -11.73 2.37
C GLY A 204 -29.42 -10.55 1.64
N LEU A 205 -28.10 -10.42 1.68
CA LEU A 205 -27.35 -9.56 0.77
C LEU A 205 -27.05 -10.29 -0.55
N PRO A 206 -26.96 -9.56 -1.68
CA PRO A 206 -26.39 -10.09 -2.92
C PRO A 206 -24.97 -10.66 -2.74
N GLU A 207 -24.62 -11.67 -3.54
CA GLU A 207 -23.35 -12.42 -3.43
C GLU A 207 -22.09 -11.54 -3.54
N HIS A 208 -22.16 -10.50 -4.39
CA HIS A 208 -21.05 -9.59 -4.65
C HIS A 208 -21.29 -8.21 -4.02
N SER A 209 -21.88 -8.17 -2.82
CA SER A 209 -22.10 -6.91 -2.12
C SER A 209 -20.81 -6.34 -1.54
N ASP A 210 -20.64 -5.03 -1.70
CA ASP A 210 -19.63 -4.22 -1.03
C ASP A 210 -20.13 -3.80 0.36
N LEU A 211 -19.24 -3.75 1.34
CA LEU A 211 -19.58 -3.49 2.73
C LEU A 211 -19.01 -2.14 3.20
N GLY A 212 -19.84 -1.31 3.82
CA GLY A 212 -19.39 -0.10 4.51
C GLY A 212 -18.59 -0.38 5.79
N GLY A 213 -18.68 -1.61 6.32
CA GLY A 213 -17.87 -2.14 7.43
C GLY A 213 -18.22 -1.58 8.81
N VAL A 214 -18.33 -0.26 8.95
CA VAL A 214 -18.54 0.43 10.23
C VAL A 214 -19.99 0.37 10.72
N PHE A 215 -20.15 0.24 12.04
CA PHE A 215 -21.43 0.46 12.70
C PHE A 215 -21.51 1.90 13.23
N ILE A 216 -22.61 2.60 12.92
CA ILE A 216 -23.00 3.85 13.56
C ILE A 216 -24.43 3.68 14.06
N ASP A 217 -24.63 3.86 15.36
CA ASP A 217 -25.93 3.77 16.04
C ASP A 217 -26.68 2.45 15.77
N GLY A 218 -25.92 1.36 15.67
CA GLY A 218 -26.47 0.01 15.47
C GLY A 218 -26.77 -0.38 14.02
N TYR A 219 -26.36 0.44 13.04
CA TYR A 219 -26.46 0.13 11.62
C TYR A 219 -25.12 0.21 10.89
N ALA A 220 -24.92 -0.68 9.95
CA ALA A 220 -23.89 -0.61 8.91
C ALA A 220 -24.54 -0.59 7.53
N THR A 221 -23.79 -0.29 6.48
CA THR A 221 -24.28 -0.24 5.09
C THR A 221 -23.68 -1.34 4.24
N ALA A 222 -24.39 -1.71 3.18
CA ALA A 222 -23.87 -2.50 2.08
C ALA A 222 -24.47 -2.04 0.75
N TYR A 223 -23.76 -2.31 -0.34
CA TYR A 223 -24.20 -2.02 -1.70
C TYR A 223 -24.08 -3.27 -2.55
N GLY A 224 -25.13 -3.62 -3.30
CA GLY A 224 -25.14 -4.79 -4.18
C GLY A 224 -26.39 -4.81 -5.06
N ASP A 225 -26.31 -5.41 -6.24
CA ASP A 225 -27.39 -5.43 -7.24
C ASP A 225 -27.99 -4.03 -7.49
N GLU A 226 -27.13 -3.01 -7.64
CA GLU A 226 -27.51 -1.60 -7.86
C GLU A 226 -28.41 -1.02 -6.76
N ARG A 227 -28.24 -1.49 -5.52
CA ARG A 227 -29.06 -1.10 -4.37
C ARG A 227 -28.27 -0.99 -3.08
N PHE A 228 -28.72 -0.07 -2.23
CA PHE A 228 -28.23 0.06 -0.87
C PHE A 228 -29.06 -0.73 0.14
N PHE A 229 -28.37 -1.22 1.16
CA PHE A 229 -28.91 -1.96 2.27
C PHE A 229 -28.40 -1.41 3.60
N MET A 230 -29.27 -1.43 4.61
CA MET A 230 -28.89 -1.24 6.00
C MET A 230 -28.81 -2.59 6.69
N ILE A 231 -27.71 -2.82 7.42
CA ILE A 231 -27.49 -4.03 8.21
C ILE A 231 -27.66 -3.66 9.68
N LYS A 232 -28.65 -4.24 10.34
CA LYS A 232 -28.86 -4.08 11.78
C LYS A 232 -27.82 -4.87 12.57
N LYS A 233 -27.57 -4.43 13.81
CA LYS A 233 -26.70 -5.13 14.78
C LYS A 233 -27.07 -6.60 15.09
N ASN A 234 -28.29 -7.04 14.74
CA ASN A 234 -28.78 -8.42 14.89
C ASN A 234 -28.67 -9.24 13.60
N GLY A 235 -28.00 -8.72 12.55
CA GLY A 235 -27.82 -9.37 11.26
C GLY A 235 -28.99 -9.22 10.29
N GLU A 236 -30.09 -8.57 10.69
CA GLU A 236 -31.21 -8.28 9.80
C GLU A 236 -30.82 -7.26 8.73
N VAL A 237 -31.12 -7.57 7.46
CA VAL A 237 -30.85 -6.72 6.31
C VAL A 237 -32.13 -6.01 5.89
N ILE A 238 -32.06 -4.69 5.76
CA ILE A 238 -33.14 -3.84 5.26
C ILE A 238 -32.74 -3.35 3.88
N LYS A 239 -33.52 -3.71 2.87
CA LYS A 239 -33.36 -3.20 1.51
C LYS A 239 -33.98 -1.80 1.41
N LEU A 240 -33.21 -0.83 0.97
CA LEU A 240 -33.70 0.54 0.80
C LEU A 240 -34.51 0.71 -0.51
N PRO A 241 -35.36 1.75 -0.61
CA PRO A 241 -36.13 2.07 -1.81
C PRO A 241 -35.25 2.24 -3.07
N GLU A 242 -35.83 1.96 -4.25
CA GLU A 242 -35.19 2.18 -5.57
C GLU A 242 -34.72 3.61 -5.81
N SER A 243 -35.37 4.58 -5.18
CA SER A 243 -35.06 5.98 -5.33
C SER A 243 -33.81 6.42 -4.58
N VAL A 244 -33.14 5.53 -3.86
CA VAL A 244 -31.90 5.81 -3.14
C VAL A 244 -30.72 5.44 -4.05
N GLU A 245 -30.12 6.47 -4.61
CA GLU A 245 -28.94 6.38 -5.48
C GLU A 245 -27.64 6.32 -4.67
N ASP A 246 -27.62 6.89 -3.45
CA ASP A 246 -26.48 6.81 -2.54
C ASP A 246 -26.88 7.03 -1.07
N ILE A 247 -26.06 6.53 -0.14
CA ILE A 247 -26.10 6.86 1.28
C ILE A 247 -24.89 7.73 1.63
N ILE A 248 -25.15 8.98 2.00
CA ILE A 248 -24.08 9.93 2.34
C ILE A 248 -23.59 9.73 3.77
N CYS A 249 -24.52 9.67 4.73
CA CYS A 249 -24.25 9.43 6.15
C CYS A 249 -25.54 9.04 6.89
N TRP A 250 -25.42 8.51 8.10
CA TRP A 250 -26.57 8.13 8.93
C TRP A 250 -26.31 8.34 10.43
N LYS A 251 -27.41 8.47 11.18
CA LYS A 251 -27.43 8.51 12.65
C LYS A 251 -28.77 7.94 13.12
N ASP A 252 -28.77 7.24 14.25
CA ASP A 252 -29.99 6.61 14.80
C ASP A 252 -30.79 5.88 13.69
N ASP A 253 -32.06 6.24 13.47
CA ASP A 253 -32.92 5.75 12.40
C ASP A 253 -32.97 6.65 11.15
N TYR A 254 -32.13 7.68 11.06
CA TYR A 254 -32.11 8.66 9.97
C TYR A 254 -30.97 8.39 8.98
N ILE A 255 -31.29 8.51 7.69
CA ILE A 255 -30.38 8.32 6.56
C ILE A 255 -30.41 9.60 5.71
N VAL A 256 -29.22 10.16 5.47
CA VAL A 256 -29.02 11.17 4.41
C VAL A 256 -28.76 10.41 3.12
N TYR A 257 -29.63 10.62 2.13
CA TYR A 257 -29.59 9.86 0.89
C TYR A 257 -29.64 10.78 -0.34
N ALA A 258 -29.08 10.31 -1.44
CA ALA A 258 -29.20 10.93 -2.76
C ALA A 258 -30.31 10.29 -3.59
N ASN A 259 -31.01 11.08 -4.41
CA ASN A 259 -31.88 10.57 -5.48
C ASN A 259 -31.11 10.43 -6.81
N GLU A 260 -31.82 10.05 -7.88
CA GLU A 260 -31.26 9.89 -9.24
C GLU A 260 -30.60 11.17 -9.80
N ASP A 261 -31.03 12.35 -9.35
CA ASP A 261 -30.46 13.65 -9.72
C ASP A 261 -29.29 14.07 -8.82
N TYR A 262 -28.90 13.22 -7.85
CA TYR A 262 -27.93 13.51 -6.80
C TYR A 262 -28.31 14.67 -5.87
N ASP A 263 -29.59 15.04 -5.82
CA ASP A 263 -30.13 15.89 -4.77
C ASP A 263 -30.25 15.09 -3.47
N LEU A 264 -29.87 15.72 -2.36
CA LEU A 264 -29.86 15.09 -1.05
C LEU A 264 -31.16 15.34 -0.28
N GLY A 265 -31.63 14.29 0.39
CA GLY A 265 -32.77 14.30 1.29
C GLY A 265 -32.46 13.54 2.60
N ILE A 266 -33.44 13.52 3.50
CA ILE A 266 -33.37 12.78 4.76
C ILE A 266 -34.59 11.88 4.83
N MET A 267 -34.37 10.59 5.08
CA MET A 267 -35.43 9.63 5.35
C MET A 267 -35.14 8.87 6.62
N LYS A 268 -36.18 8.25 7.17
CA LYS A 268 -36.03 7.20 8.16
C LYS A 268 -35.72 5.88 7.47
N ILE A 269 -35.17 4.94 8.24
CA ILE A 269 -34.80 3.61 7.76
C ILE A 269 -35.99 2.76 7.26
N ASP A 270 -37.21 3.08 7.71
CA ASP A 270 -38.45 2.48 7.21
C ASP A 270 -38.96 3.13 5.90
N GLY A 271 -38.28 4.17 5.41
CA GLY A 271 -38.60 4.89 4.19
C GLY A 271 -39.44 6.16 4.41
N ASP A 272 -39.82 6.51 5.64
CA ASP A 272 -40.56 7.73 5.91
C ASP A 272 -39.69 8.97 5.61
N ILE A 273 -40.14 9.81 4.68
CA ILE A 273 -39.39 10.99 4.24
C ILE A 273 -39.50 12.11 5.29
N VAL A 274 -38.36 12.47 5.87
CA VAL A 274 -38.20 13.59 6.80
C VAL A 274 -37.99 14.90 6.04
N ALA A 275 -37.09 14.86 5.05
CA ALA A 275 -36.83 15.96 4.12
C ALA A 275 -36.71 15.41 2.69
N ARG A 276 -37.52 15.95 1.77
CA ARG A 276 -37.45 15.54 0.36
C ARG A 276 -36.11 15.97 -0.27
N PRO A 277 -35.57 15.21 -1.24
CA PRO A 277 -34.40 15.58 -2.02
C PRO A 277 -34.59 16.95 -2.68
N LYS A 278 -33.71 17.88 -2.34
CA LYS A 278 -33.65 19.25 -2.90
C LYS A 278 -32.40 20.03 -2.43
N TYR A 279 -31.49 19.36 -1.74
CA TYR A 279 -30.32 19.98 -1.13
C TYR A 279 -29.09 19.52 -1.90
N SER A 280 -28.20 20.45 -2.23
CA SER A 280 -26.95 20.12 -2.89
C SER A 280 -25.93 19.49 -1.93
N ASN A 281 -26.11 19.70 -0.62
CA ASN A 281 -25.31 19.04 0.43
C ASN A 281 -26.11 18.89 1.72
N ILE A 282 -25.91 17.81 2.46
CA ILE A 282 -26.42 17.54 3.80
C ILE A 282 -25.35 16.76 4.55
N GLU A 283 -25.00 17.24 5.74
CA GLU A 283 -24.04 16.61 6.64
C GLU A 283 -24.62 16.50 8.05
N ILE A 284 -24.20 15.49 8.79
CA ILE A 284 -24.54 15.35 10.20
C ILE A 284 -23.39 15.90 11.05
N MET A 285 -23.67 16.96 11.80
CA MET A 285 -22.71 17.56 12.72
C MET A 285 -22.46 16.64 13.93
N SER A 286 -21.39 16.90 14.67
CA SER A 286 -21.00 16.11 15.86
C SER A 286 -22.11 16.03 16.93
N ASP A 287 -22.94 17.07 17.05
CA ASP A 287 -24.09 17.13 17.96
C ASP A 287 -25.36 16.43 17.43
N GLY A 288 -25.29 15.86 16.23
CA GLY A 288 -26.36 15.09 15.60
C GLY A 288 -27.42 15.94 14.88
N ARG A 289 -27.26 17.26 14.74
CA ARG A 289 -28.11 18.06 13.84
C ARG A 289 -27.64 17.95 12.39
N PHE A 290 -28.54 18.17 11.45
CA PHE A 290 -28.22 18.16 10.02
C PHE A 290 -27.91 19.58 9.54
N TRP A 291 -26.73 19.79 8.97
CA TRP A 291 -26.40 21.00 8.22
C TRP A 291 -26.70 20.75 6.74
N ALA A 292 -27.33 21.70 6.06
CA ALA A 292 -27.75 21.51 4.67
C ALA A 292 -27.56 22.76 3.80
N CYS A 293 -27.22 22.55 2.53
CA CYS A 293 -27.08 23.60 1.52
C CYS A 293 -28.14 23.44 0.42
N ARG A 294 -28.77 24.56 0.02
CA ARG A 294 -29.68 24.64 -1.15
C ARG A 294 -29.74 26.07 -1.68
N ASP A 295 -29.62 26.23 -2.99
CA ASP A 295 -29.66 27.55 -3.68
C ASP A 295 -28.72 28.57 -3.03
N ASP A 296 -27.49 28.16 -2.73
CA ASP A 296 -26.47 28.96 -2.02
C ASP A 296 -26.92 29.48 -0.64
N LYS A 297 -27.88 28.79 -0.01
CA LYS A 297 -28.36 29.09 1.35
C LYS A 297 -28.15 27.88 2.25
N PHE A 298 -27.87 28.18 3.51
CA PHE A 298 -27.56 27.19 4.52
C PHE A 298 -28.67 27.05 5.55
N TYR A 299 -28.87 25.83 6.03
CA TYR A 299 -29.94 25.48 6.94
C TYR A 299 -29.46 24.47 7.97
N ILE A 300 -30.03 24.56 9.18
CA ILE A 300 -30.04 23.46 10.13
C ILE A 300 -31.40 22.76 10.01
N ILE A 301 -31.39 21.45 9.78
CA ILE A 301 -32.59 20.62 9.77
C ILE A 301 -32.64 19.85 11.08
N ASN A 302 -33.74 20.03 11.82
CA ASN A 302 -34.01 19.30 13.04
C ASN A 302 -34.55 17.88 12.75
N ASN A 303 -34.51 17.00 13.75
CA ASN A 303 -34.99 15.61 13.62
C ASN A 303 -36.47 15.48 13.25
N ASP A 304 -37.28 16.51 13.49
CA ASP A 304 -38.69 16.59 13.10
C ASP A 304 -38.90 17.12 11.67
N GLY A 305 -37.81 17.43 10.95
CA GLY A 305 -37.82 18.01 9.60
C GLY A 305 -37.96 19.52 9.55
N ASN A 306 -38.13 20.21 10.69
CA ASN A 306 -38.18 21.67 10.72
C ASN A 306 -36.81 22.26 10.37
N THR A 307 -36.82 23.24 9.47
CA THR A 307 -35.60 23.88 8.96
C THR A 307 -35.43 25.28 9.52
N GLU A 308 -34.26 25.57 10.08
CA GLU A 308 -33.83 26.90 10.48
C GLU A 308 -32.80 27.41 9.47
N ARG A 309 -32.99 28.62 8.94
CA ARG A 309 -32.00 29.24 8.04
C ARG A 309 -30.88 29.84 8.89
N ILE A 310 -29.64 29.55 8.53
CA ILE A 310 -28.47 30.15 9.16
C ILE A 310 -27.81 31.18 8.24
N ASP A 311 -26.91 31.97 8.83
CA ASP A 311 -26.13 32.99 8.13
C ASP A 311 -25.37 32.41 6.93
N TYR A 312 -25.21 33.24 5.90
CA TYR A 312 -24.45 32.86 4.72
C TYR A 312 -22.97 32.63 5.08
N GLY A 313 -22.40 31.56 4.54
CA GLY A 313 -20.98 31.23 4.66
C GLY A 313 -20.61 30.39 5.87
N ILE A 314 -21.56 29.83 6.63
CA ILE A 314 -21.27 28.95 7.77
C ILE A 314 -21.27 27.48 7.33
N TYR A 315 -20.20 26.75 7.63
CA TYR A 315 -19.93 25.36 7.24
C TYR A 315 -19.47 24.53 8.45
N PRO A 316 -19.66 23.20 8.46
CA PRO A 316 -18.98 22.31 9.40
C PRO A 316 -17.45 22.42 9.23
N VAL A 317 -16.72 22.45 10.35
CA VAL A 317 -15.24 22.46 10.33
C VAL A 317 -14.71 21.11 9.84
N THR A 318 -15.36 20.03 10.28
CA THR A 318 -14.90 18.65 10.10
C THR A 318 -15.91 17.88 9.27
N ARG A 319 -15.42 17.24 8.21
CA ARG A 319 -16.20 16.30 7.42
C ARG A 319 -16.53 15.03 8.21
N LEU A 320 -17.72 14.48 7.99
CA LEU A 320 -18.28 13.34 8.72
C LEU A 320 -18.29 13.57 10.24
N GLY A 321 -18.59 14.81 10.66
CA GLY A 321 -18.49 15.24 12.06
C GLY A 321 -19.19 14.30 13.06
N TYR A 322 -20.36 13.76 12.73
CA TYR A 322 -21.04 12.78 13.58
C TYR A 322 -20.27 11.46 13.75
N LEU A 323 -19.75 10.90 12.65
CA LEU A 323 -18.94 9.68 12.66
C LEU A 323 -17.62 9.92 13.38
N MET A 324 -16.92 11.00 13.06
CA MET A 324 -15.68 11.37 13.73
C MET A 324 -15.91 11.61 15.22
N GLY A 325 -17.05 12.18 15.60
CA GLY A 325 -17.49 12.33 16.99
C GLY A 325 -17.76 11.00 17.70
N LYS A 326 -17.84 9.86 17.01
CA LYS A 326 -17.85 8.51 17.63
C LYS A 326 -16.44 8.00 17.95
N ILE A 327 -15.40 8.60 17.37
CA ILE A 327 -14.02 8.14 17.43
C ILE A 327 -13.15 9.10 18.25
N PHE A 328 -13.36 10.40 18.08
CA PHE A 328 -12.64 11.48 18.74
C PHE A 328 -13.57 12.28 19.64
N ASN A 329 -12.98 12.96 20.63
CA ASN A 329 -13.60 14.13 21.25
C ASN A 329 -12.97 15.37 20.61
N PHE A 330 -13.83 16.30 20.18
CA PHE A 330 -13.39 17.59 19.68
C PHE A 330 -14.49 18.62 19.87
N ASP A 331 -14.07 19.87 20.04
CA ASP A 331 -14.96 21.02 20.24
C ASP A 331 -15.04 21.91 18.98
N PHE A 332 -14.40 21.52 17.87
CA PHE A 332 -14.49 22.21 16.59
C PHE A 332 -15.86 21.94 15.95
N GLU A 333 -16.64 22.99 15.71
CA GLU A 333 -18.02 22.82 15.25
C GLU A 333 -18.28 23.51 13.92
N LEU A 334 -18.02 24.82 13.80
CA LEU A 334 -18.37 25.60 12.62
C LEU A 334 -17.25 26.55 12.15
N LEU A 335 -17.19 26.75 10.84
CA LEU A 335 -16.37 27.73 10.14
C LEU A 335 -17.25 28.72 9.40
N ARG A 336 -16.97 30.02 9.54
CA ARG A 336 -17.54 31.05 8.69
C ARG A 336 -16.54 31.46 7.63
N LYS A 337 -16.91 31.29 6.36
CA LYS A 337 -16.16 31.73 5.18
C LYS A 337 -16.68 33.09 4.70
N GLY A 338 -15.81 34.09 4.74
CA GLY A 338 -15.95 35.35 4.00
C GLY A 338 -15.44 35.22 2.56
N ASP A 339 -15.27 36.34 1.86
CA ASP A 339 -14.83 36.32 0.45
C ASP A 339 -13.45 35.66 0.27
N TYR A 340 -12.54 35.80 1.25
CA TYR A 340 -11.17 35.25 1.21
C TYR A 340 -10.59 34.83 2.56
N ILE A 341 -11.36 34.92 3.65
CA ILE A 341 -10.91 34.65 5.02
C ILE A 341 -11.93 33.76 5.75
N TYR A 342 -11.46 32.98 6.72
CA TYR A 342 -12.26 32.10 7.57
C TYR A 342 -12.25 32.61 9.02
N HIS A 343 -13.29 32.24 9.77
CA HIS A 343 -13.34 32.38 11.21
C HIS A 343 -13.88 31.10 11.83
N MET A 344 -13.27 30.65 12.93
CA MET A 344 -13.90 29.68 13.82
C MET A 344 -15.20 30.27 14.37
N CYS A 345 -16.23 29.45 14.56
CA CYS A 345 -17.53 29.90 15.04
C CYS A 345 -18.16 28.87 15.99
N ASN A 346 -18.94 29.37 16.95
CA ASN A 346 -19.84 28.53 17.74
C ASN A 346 -21.18 28.31 17.03
N PHE A 347 -22.06 27.46 17.58
CA PHE A 347 -23.40 27.21 17.04
C PHE A 347 -24.35 28.43 16.99
N ALA A 348 -24.06 29.50 17.71
CA ALA A 348 -24.81 30.76 17.58
C ALA A 348 -24.32 31.60 16.38
N GLY A 349 -23.28 31.15 15.67
CA GLY A 349 -22.65 31.87 14.56
C GLY A 349 -21.74 33.01 15.00
N GLU A 350 -21.34 33.02 16.28
CA GLU A 350 -20.41 34.03 16.81
C GLU A 350 -18.98 33.63 16.47
N ASN A 351 -18.23 34.58 15.88
CA ASN A 351 -16.82 34.37 15.54
C ASN A 351 -15.99 34.16 16.81
N LEU A 352 -15.06 33.21 16.74
CA LEU A 352 -14.10 32.85 17.78
C LEU A 352 -12.69 33.15 17.27
N GLY A 353 -11.84 33.68 18.15
CA GLY A 353 -10.44 33.94 17.83
C GLY A 353 -10.18 34.96 16.72
N LYS A 354 -9.06 34.78 16.03
CA LYS A 354 -8.60 35.63 14.91
C LYS A 354 -9.17 35.18 13.57
N GLU A 355 -9.05 36.04 12.56
CA GLU A 355 -9.28 35.67 11.16
C GLU A 355 -8.19 34.70 10.69
N LEU A 356 -8.58 33.78 9.81
CA LEU A 356 -7.75 32.70 9.30
C LEU A 356 -7.73 32.77 7.77
N ASP A 357 -6.55 32.68 7.16
CA ASP A 357 -6.43 32.53 5.71
C ASP A 357 -6.75 31.11 5.26
N ASP A 358 -6.47 30.13 6.12
CA ASP A 358 -6.68 28.71 5.84
C ASP A 358 -6.87 27.91 7.14
N VAL A 359 -7.62 26.82 7.06
CA VAL A 359 -7.84 25.88 8.17
C VAL A 359 -8.27 24.55 7.60
N ASP A 360 -7.71 23.47 8.13
CA ASP A 360 -8.09 22.12 7.73
C ASP A 360 -8.60 21.32 8.92
N GLY A 361 -9.90 21.00 8.88
CA GLY A 361 -10.58 20.16 9.86
C GLY A 361 -10.86 18.75 9.36
N ASP A 362 -10.35 18.34 8.20
CA ASP A 362 -10.54 17.00 7.67
C ASP A 362 -9.75 15.98 8.49
N ILE A 363 -10.51 15.09 9.15
CA ILE A 363 -9.95 13.99 9.93
C ILE A 363 -9.80 12.77 9.02
N ASN A 364 -8.54 12.37 8.76
CA ASN A 364 -8.23 11.23 7.91
C ASN A 364 -7.85 9.99 8.72
N LEU A 365 -8.74 8.99 8.74
CA LEU A 365 -8.47 7.65 9.28
C LEU A 365 -7.85 6.73 8.21
N GLY A 366 -6.68 7.16 7.74
CA GLY A 366 -5.91 6.42 6.75
C GLY A 366 -5.17 5.22 7.33
N TYR A 367 -4.27 4.68 6.51
CA TYR A 367 -3.38 3.61 6.91
C TYR A 367 -1.95 4.11 7.03
N VAL A 368 -1.19 3.45 7.89
CA VAL A 368 0.27 3.57 7.97
C VAL A 368 0.86 2.35 7.28
N TYR A 369 1.67 2.58 6.26
CA TYR A 369 2.21 1.54 5.37
C TYR A 369 3.63 1.17 5.75
N SER A 370 3.90 -0.14 5.84
CA SER A 370 5.25 -0.67 5.99
C SER A 370 6.12 -0.25 4.80
N ASP A 371 7.35 0.18 5.06
CA ASP A 371 8.34 0.48 4.02
C ASP A 371 9.30 -0.72 3.79
N PHE A 372 9.12 -1.80 4.57
CA PHE A 372 9.86 -3.04 4.41
C PHE A 372 9.64 -3.71 3.06
N TYR A 373 10.74 -4.14 2.44
CA TYR A 373 10.74 -4.92 1.21
C TYR A 373 11.46 -6.25 1.40
N ASP A 374 10.77 -7.37 1.13
CA ASP A 374 11.29 -8.73 1.36
C ASP A 374 12.19 -9.21 0.21
N TYR A 375 13.40 -8.67 0.13
CA TYR A 375 14.40 -9.06 -0.88
C TYR A 375 14.65 -10.58 -0.90
N ALA A 376 14.61 -11.23 0.26
CA ALA A 376 14.85 -12.66 0.37
C ALA A 376 13.72 -13.47 -0.26
N ALA A 377 12.46 -13.12 -0.02
CA ALA A 377 11.30 -13.79 -0.61
C ALA A 377 11.28 -13.63 -2.14
N VAL A 378 11.50 -12.41 -2.64
CA VAL A 378 11.52 -12.11 -4.08
C VAL A 378 12.63 -12.89 -4.78
N THR A 379 13.82 -12.93 -4.15
CA THR A 379 14.98 -13.70 -4.63
C THR A 379 14.71 -15.20 -4.61
N ALA A 380 14.01 -15.71 -3.59
CA ALA A 380 13.64 -17.12 -3.50
C ALA A 380 12.69 -17.53 -4.63
N GLU A 381 11.68 -16.72 -4.95
CA GLU A 381 10.81 -16.95 -6.11
C GLU A 381 11.59 -16.92 -7.43
N PHE A 382 12.49 -15.95 -7.58
CA PHE A 382 13.37 -15.85 -8.76
C PHE A 382 14.22 -17.10 -8.95
N LEU A 383 14.83 -17.63 -7.88
CA LEU A 383 15.66 -18.83 -7.95
C LEU A 383 14.90 -20.12 -8.31
N LYS A 384 13.55 -20.14 -8.24
CA LYS A 384 12.74 -21.30 -8.65
C LYS A 384 12.70 -21.49 -10.18
N LEU A 385 13.05 -20.46 -10.94
CA LEU A 385 13.13 -20.48 -12.40
C LEU A 385 14.28 -21.34 -12.92
N PHE A 386 15.25 -21.66 -12.06
CA PHE A 386 16.50 -22.30 -12.47
C PHE A 386 16.75 -23.62 -11.73
N ASP A 387 17.58 -24.46 -12.33
CA ASP A 387 18.19 -25.62 -11.69
C ASP A 387 19.71 -25.67 -12.00
N SER A 388 20.38 -26.78 -11.65
CA SER A 388 21.83 -26.92 -11.86
C SER A 388 22.25 -26.87 -13.33
N ASN A 389 21.32 -27.02 -14.27
CA ASN A 389 21.58 -27.08 -15.71
C ASN A 389 21.08 -25.84 -16.45
N GLY A 390 20.71 -24.75 -15.76
CA GLY A 390 20.26 -23.50 -16.37
C GLY A 390 18.79 -23.21 -16.10
N LEU A 391 18.09 -22.73 -17.12
CA LEU A 391 16.65 -22.47 -17.05
C LEU A 391 15.89 -23.79 -16.88
N LYS A 392 15.09 -23.89 -15.82
CA LYS A 392 14.38 -25.13 -15.46
C LYS A 392 13.43 -25.55 -16.58
N GLY A 393 13.56 -26.80 -17.03
CA GLY A 393 12.80 -27.34 -18.17
C GLY A 393 13.44 -27.11 -19.54
N TYR A 394 14.47 -26.26 -19.61
CA TYR A 394 15.24 -25.93 -20.81
C TYR A 394 16.76 -25.98 -20.54
N PRO A 395 17.29 -27.13 -20.08
CA PRO A 395 18.68 -27.23 -19.67
C PRO A 395 19.66 -26.92 -20.81
N PHE A 396 20.80 -26.34 -20.47
CA PHE A 396 21.92 -26.17 -21.40
C PHE A 396 22.33 -27.50 -22.03
N ASP A 397 22.87 -27.44 -23.26
CA ASP A 397 23.23 -28.57 -24.12
C ASP A 397 22.08 -29.49 -24.57
N SER A 398 20.84 -29.20 -24.15
CA SER A 398 19.67 -29.92 -24.68
C SER A 398 19.43 -29.58 -26.15
N ALA A 399 18.96 -30.56 -26.94
CA ALA A 399 18.72 -30.33 -28.36
C ALA A 399 17.52 -29.40 -28.59
N MET A 400 17.71 -28.34 -29.38
CA MET A 400 16.66 -27.38 -29.75
C MET A 400 15.44 -28.06 -30.39
N SER A 401 15.67 -29.17 -31.10
CA SER A 401 14.64 -30.01 -31.71
C SER A 401 13.61 -30.56 -30.70
N THR A 402 14.01 -30.74 -29.44
CA THR A 402 13.13 -31.19 -28.35
C THR A 402 11.98 -30.23 -28.13
N TYR A 403 12.25 -28.92 -28.25
CA TYR A 403 11.28 -27.86 -28.00
C TYR A 403 10.61 -27.42 -29.30
N ALA A 404 11.39 -27.26 -30.37
CA ALA A 404 10.87 -26.87 -31.68
C ALA A 404 9.79 -27.84 -32.19
N SER A 405 9.96 -29.16 -31.98
CA SER A 405 8.97 -30.18 -32.40
C SER A 405 7.66 -30.15 -31.60
N ARG A 406 7.64 -29.49 -30.43
CA ARG A 406 6.48 -29.36 -29.54
C ARG A 406 5.80 -27.99 -29.63
N SER A 407 6.41 -27.05 -30.35
CA SER A 407 5.93 -25.67 -30.49
C SER A 407 4.66 -25.52 -31.33
N GLY A 408 4.28 -26.55 -32.09
CA GLY A 408 3.18 -26.50 -33.05
C GLY A 408 3.56 -25.88 -34.41
N TYR A 409 4.75 -25.31 -34.55
CA TYR A 409 5.28 -24.81 -35.82
C TYR A 409 5.93 -25.91 -36.68
N SER A 410 5.94 -25.73 -38.00
CA SER A 410 6.64 -26.63 -38.92
C SER A 410 8.16 -26.42 -38.86
N LYS A 411 8.96 -27.33 -39.42
CA LYS A 411 10.42 -27.20 -39.42
C LYS A 411 10.87 -25.96 -40.20
N GLU A 412 10.19 -25.66 -41.30
CA GLU A 412 10.46 -24.52 -42.18
C GLU A 412 10.26 -23.19 -41.48
N TRP A 413 9.41 -23.14 -40.45
CA TRP A 413 9.20 -21.95 -39.63
C TRP A 413 10.50 -21.47 -38.98
N PHE A 414 11.34 -22.40 -38.54
CA PHE A 414 12.62 -22.11 -37.87
C PHE A 414 13.78 -21.83 -38.84
N ARG A 415 13.49 -21.61 -40.12
CA ARG A 415 14.53 -21.42 -41.14
C ARG A 415 15.31 -20.13 -40.86
N GLY A 416 16.61 -20.29 -40.64
CA GLY A 416 17.49 -19.16 -40.34
C GLY A 416 17.43 -18.73 -38.88
N ASP A 417 16.59 -19.37 -38.06
CA ASP A 417 16.50 -19.08 -36.65
C ASP A 417 17.58 -19.80 -35.85
N ARG A 418 18.16 -19.06 -34.92
CA ARG A 418 19.08 -19.52 -33.88
C ARG A 418 18.49 -19.39 -32.49
N SER A 419 17.20 -19.06 -32.41
CA SER A 419 16.51 -18.87 -31.14
C SER A 419 15.04 -19.21 -31.28
N MET A 420 14.37 -19.52 -30.18
CA MET A 420 12.92 -19.67 -30.14
C MET A 420 12.36 -19.27 -28.79
N SER A 421 11.12 -18.78 -28.79
CA SER A 421 10.37 -18.52 -27.56
C SER A 421 9.85 -19.83 -26.98
N VAL A 422 9.93 -19.95 -25.66
CA VAL A 422 9.42 -21.08 -24.87
C VAL A 422 8.58 -20.55 -23.72
N SER A 423 7.52 -21.28 -23.38
CA SER A 423 6.59 -20.87 -22.33
C SER A 423 7.20 -21.04 -20.94
N LEU A 424 6.91 -20.08 -20.06
CA LEU A 424 7.18 -20.17 -18.64
C LEU A 424 5.86 -20.03 -17.88
N GLU A 425 5.67 -20.84 -16.85
CA GLU A 425 4.55 -20.72 -15.91
C GLU A 425 5.08 -20.16 -14.58
N ALA A 426 5.64 -18.96 -14.64
CA ALA A 426 6.14 -18.26 -13.46
C ALA A 426 5.29 -17.03 -13.18
N SER A 427 4.38 -17.14 -12.22
CA SER A 427 3.58 -16.02 -11.72
C SER A 427 3.49 -16.15 -10.20
N ASN A 428 3.81 -15.08 -9.50
CA ASN A 428 3.76 -14.98 -8.05
C ASN A 428 3.35 -13.55 -7.65
N ASN A 429 3.30 -13.28 -6.35
CA ASN A 429 2.85 -11.99 -5.82
C ASN A 429 3.80 -10.81 -6.12
N TYR A 430 5.02 -11.07 -6.61
CA TYR A 430 6.03 -10.04 -6.90
C TYR A 430 6.16 -9.78 -8.41
N PHE A 431 6.32 -10.83 -9.19
CA PHE A 431 6.54 -10.74 -10.64
C PHE A 431 5.92 -11.92 -11.39
N TYR A 432 5.77 -11.74 -12.70
CA TYR A 432 5.48 -12.83 -13.62
C TYR A 432 6.46 -12.85 -14.80
N ALA A 433 6.62 -14.03 -15.39
CA ALA A 433 7.30 -14.28 -16.65
C ALA A 433 6.57 -15.40 -17.39
N SER A 434 5.95 -15.06 -18.52
CA SER A 434 5.15 -15.99 -19.33
C SER A 434 5.95 -16.72 -20.40
N SER A 435 7.14 -16.23 -20.73
CA SER A 435 8.02 -16.86 -21.71
C SER A 435 9.49 -16.49 -21.49
N ALA A 436 10.37 -17.32 -22.02
CA ALA A 436 11.78 -17.02 -22.23
C ALA A 436 12.15 -17.26 -23.69
N THR A 437 13.27 -16.69 -24.13
CA THR A 437 13.89 -17.04 -25.41
C THR A 437 15.09 -17.93 -25.13
N ILE A 438 15.19 -19.08 -25.79
CA ILE A 438 16.39 -19.94 -25.77
C ILE A 438 17.14 -19.79 -27.09
N TYR A 439 18.47 -19.87 -27.04
CA TYR A 439 19.38 -19.64 -28.16
C TYR A 439 20.25 -20.87 -28.44
N SER A 440 20.83 -20.89 -29.64
CA SER A 440 21.79 -21.87 -30.13
C SER A 440 22.74 -21.22 -31.13
N ASP A 441 24.04 -21.46 -31.00
CA ASP A 441 25.10 -21.02 -31.91
C ASP A 441 24.89 -21.57 -33.33
N ASN A 442 24.21 -22.70 -33.43
CA ASN A 442 23.82 -23.35 -34.68
C ASN A 442 22.35 -23.05 -35.04
N TYR A 443 22.06 -22.97 -36.34
CA TYR A 443 20.67 -22.88 -36.82
C TYR A 443 19.85 -24.08 -36.37
N ILE A 444 18.62 -23.83 -35.91
CA ILE A 444 17.69 -24.86 -35.39
C ILE A 444 17.41 -25.94 -36.44
N VAL A 445 17.31 -25.54 -37.71
CA VAL A 445 17.18 -26.43 -38.86
C VAL A 445 18.28 -26.14 -39.88
N HIS A 446 18.66 -27.17 -40.63
CA HIS A 446 19.55 -27.03 -41.79
C HIS A 446 18.95 -27.71 -43.01
N ASP A 447 19.39 -27.25 -44.18
CA ASP A 447 19.08 -27.89 -45.46
C ASP A 447 19.95 -29.15 -45.60
N VAL A 448 19.34 -30.27 -45.97
CA VAL A 448 20.03 -31.54 -46.22
C VAL A 448 20.21 -31.87 -47.69
N GLY A 449 19.74 -31.00 -48.61
CA GLY A 449 20.13 -30.96 -50.02
C GLY A 449 20.24 -32.31 -50.74
N GLY A 450 19.15 -32.78 -51.34
CA GLY A 450 19.16 -33.92 -52.27
C GLY A 450 18.15 -33.78 -53.39
N TYR A 451 18.61 -33.40 -54.60
CA TYR A 451 17.91 -33.30 -55.90
C TYR A 451 16.55 -32.54 -55.98
N SER A 452 15.92 -32.26 -54.85
CA SER A 452 14.69 -31.53 -54.66
C SER A 452 15.01 -30.30 -53.81
N TYR A 453 14.61 -29.13 -54.29
CA TYR A 453 14.70 -27.90 -53.52
C TYR A 453 13.87 -28.03 -52.23
N TYR A 454 14.47 -27.71 -51.07
CA TYR A 454 13.85 -27.53 -49.74
C TYR A 454 13.48 -28.80 -48.92
N ASP A 455 14.46 -29.63 -48.54
CA ASP A 455 14.25 -30.63 -47.47
C ASP A 455 14.96 -30.19 -46.18
N TRP A 456 14.19 -29.79 -45.17
CA TRP A 456 14.69 -29.22 -43.91
C TRP A 456 14.66 -30.26 -42.78
N GLN A 457 15.78 -30.39 -42.08
CA GLN A 457 15.90 -31.26 -40.91
C GLN A 457 16.35 -30.48 -39.69
N TYR A 458 15.94 -30.93 -38.51
CA TYR A 458 16.45 -30.38 -37.26
C TYR A 458 17.94 -30.64 -37.17
N ASN A 459 18.69 -29.59 -36.86
CA ASN A 459 20.13 -29.67 -36.74
C ASN A 459 20.51 -30.37 -35.42
N PRO A 460 21.16 -31.55 -35.45
CA PRO A 460 21.57 -32.23 -34.22
C PRO A 460 22.63 -31.45 -33.42
N ALA A 461 23.31 -30.48 -34.04
CA ALA A 461 24.26 -29.57 -33.40
C ALA A 461 23.58 -28.32 -32.81
N ALA A 462 22.29 -28.08 -33.08
CA ALA A 462 21.57 -26.97 -32.45
C ALA A 462 21.19 -27.34 -31.01
N ARG A 463 21.96 -26.82 -30.06
CA ARG A 463 21.84 -27.07 -28.62
C ARG A 463 21.59 -25.76 -27.88
N VAL A 464 20.82 -25.83 -26.80
CA VAL A 464 20.58 -24.66 -25.94
C VAL A 464 21.91 -24.20 -25.36
N ASP A 465 22.36 -23.00 -25.71
CA ASP A 465 23.62 -22.42 -25.25
C ASP A 465 23.46 -21.07 -24.55
N ALA A 466 22.30 -20.42 -24.68
CA ALA A 466 21.92 -19.24 -23.91
C ALA A 466 20.41 -19.16 -23.73
N PHE A 467 19.97 -18.34 -22.77
CA PHE A 467 18.57 -17.96 -22.61
C PHE A 467 18.43 -16.49 -22.22
N LYS A 468 17.26 -15.92 -22.51
CA LYS A 468 16.84 -14.60 -22.09
C LYS A 468 15.45 -14.67 -21.46
N ILE A 469 15.30 -14.09 -20.28
CA ILE A 469 14.02 -14.00 -19.55
C ILE A 469 13.80 -12.55 -19.11
N THR A 470 12.56 -12.08 -19.21
CA THR A 470 12.12 -10.80 -18.66
C THR A 470 11.08 -11.06 -17.59
N LEU A 471 11.37 -10.60 -16.38
CA LEU A 471 10.44 -10.55 -15.25
C LEU A 471 9.68 -9.23 -15.32
N THR A 472 8.36 -9.28 -15.22
CA THR A 472 7.51 -8.10 -15.15
C THR A 472 6.90 -7.98 -13.76
N PHE A 473 7.05 -6.81 -13.15
CA PHE A 473 6.52 -6.46 -11.84
C PHE A 473 5.25 -5.63 -12.07
N PRO A 474 4.06 -6.21 -11.89
CA PRO A 474 2.80 -5.54 -12.20
C PRO A 474 2.48 -4.39 -11.24
N ASP A 475 3.02 -4.45 -10.03
CA ASP A 475 2.94 -3.39 -9.03
C ASP A 475 4.29 -2.66 -8.97
N SER A 476 4.28 -1.34 -9.12
CA SER A 476 5.50 -0.53 -9.01
C SER A 476 6.14 -0.65 -7.63
N ASP A 477 5.35 -0.91 -6.60
CA ASP A 477 5.83 -1.06 -5.23
C ASP A 477 6.57 -2.39 -5.03
N ASN A 478 6.37 -3.36 -5.93
CA ASN A 478 7.13 -4.61 -5.97
C ASN A 478 8.45 -4.50 -6.76
N TYR A 479 8.71 -3.39 -7.44
CA TYR A 479 9.97 -3.19 -8.16
C TYR A 479 10.94 -2.35 -7.32
N ARG A 480 12.21 -2.75 -7.30
CA ARG A 480 13.31 -1.94 -6.79
C ARG A 480 14.50 -2.05 -7.75
N ASP A 481 15.14 -0.93 -8.06
CA ASP A 481 16.29 -0.90 -8.99
C ASP A 481 17.47 -1.77 -8.51
N ASP A 482 17.63 -1.89 -7.20
CA ASP A 482 18.70 -2.65 -6.56
C ASP A 482 18.45 -4.17 -6.52
N LEU A 483 17.25 -4.66 -6.86
CA LEU A 483 16.95 -6.11 -6.98
C LEU A 483 17.93 -6.86 -7.87
N VAL A 484 18.45 -6.18 -8.90
CA VAL A 484 19.44 -6.73 -9.82
C VAL A 484 20.65 -7.27 -9.05
N GLU A 485 21.14 -6.55 -8.04
CA GLU A 485 22.29 -6.96 -7.25
C GLU A 485 21.98 -8.21 -6.41
N TYR A 486 20.78 -8.29 -5.84
CA TYR A 486 20.33 -9.43 -5.05
C TYR A 486 20.19 -10.69 -5.93
N PHE A 487 19.62 -10.55 -7.12
CA PHE A 487 19.48 -11.65 -8.06
C PHE A 487 20.82 -12.15 -8.59
N ILE A 488 21.75 -11.25 -8.94
CA ILE A 488 23.12 -11.61 -9.34
C ILE A 488 23.80 -12.39 -8.21
N LYS A 489 23.74 -11.86 -6.98
CA LYS A 489 24.33 -12.50 -5.80
C LYS A 489 23.73 -13.89 -5.58
N ALA A 490 22.42 -14.03 -5.70
CA ALA A 490 21.72 -15.29 -5.48
C ALA A 490 22.07 -16.38 -6.50
N LEU A 491 22.21 -16.00 -7.78
CA LEU A 491 22.69 -16.91 -8.82
C LEU A 491 24.14 -17.34 -8.56
N ARG A 492 25.00 -16.41 -8.17
CA ARG A 492 26.39 -16.70 -7.78
C ARG A 492 26.45 -17.67 -6.60
N ASP A 493 25.73 -17.37 -5.52
CA ASP A 493 25.79 -18.17 -4.29
C ASP A 493 25.23 -19.59 -4.50
N LYS A 494 24.18 -19.74 -5.32
CA LYS A 494 23.50 -21.04 -5.51
C LYS A 494 24.08 -21.89 -6.63
N TYR A 495 24.51 -21.26 -7.72
CA TYR A 495 24.92 -21.95 -8.95
C TYR A 495 26.33 -21.58 -9.42
N GLY A 496 27.06 -20.70 -8.73
CA GLY A 496 28.40 -20.27 -9.13
C GLY A 496 28.42 -19.30 -10.33
N VAL A 497 27.27 -18.74 -10.71
CA VAL A 497 27.14 -17.93 -11.92
C VAL A 497 27.78 -16.54 -11.73
N GLU A 498 28.67 -16.16 -12.64
CA GLU A 498 29.24 -14.82 -12.73
C GLU A 498 28.68 -14.06 -13.94
N LEU A 499 27.93 -12.98 -13.69
CA LEU A 499 27.38 -12.09 -14.71
C LEU A 499 28.32 -10.89 -14.91
N ILE A 500 28.57 -10.51 -16.17
CA ILE A 500 29.50 -9.44 -16.57
C ILE A 500 28.72 -8.41 -17.40
N ASP A 501 28.79 -7.15 -16.99
CA ASP A 501 28.21 -6.05 -17.75
C ASP A 501 29.13 -5.63 -18.92
N GLY A 502 28.63 -5.71 -20.15
CA GLY A 502 29.32 -5.28 -21.37
C GLY A 502 30.25 -6.31 -22.03
N GLY A 503 29.78 -6.93 -23.13
CA GLY A 503 30.57 -7.80 -24.02
C GLY A 503 29.81 -8.15 -25.32
N ASN A 504 30.46 -8.83 -26.27
CA ASN A 504 29.82 -9.24 -27.54
C ASN A 504 29.14 -10.63 -27.48
N ILE A 505 29.17 -11.28 -26.30
CA ILE A 505 28.43 -12.49 -25.93
C ILE A 505 27.91 -12.21 -24.52
N MET A 506 26.62 -11.92 -24.36
CA MET A 506 26.12 -11.10 -23.25
C MET A 506 25.57 -11.95 -22.10
N ASN A 507 26.20 -11.86 -20.91
CA ASN A 507 25.74 -12.43 -19.65
C ASN A 507 25.45 -11.32 -18.65
N TYR A 508 24.26 -10.73 -18.70
CA TYR A 508 23.93 -9.54 -17.93
C TYR A 508 22.51 -9.59 -17.38
N MET A 509 22.29 -8.76 -16.37
CA MET A 509 20.96 -8.48 -15.83
C MET A 509 20.76 -6.99 -15.77
N ARG A 510 19.60 -6.51 -16.24
CA ARG A 510 19.28 -5.09 -16.28
C ARG A 510 17.87 -4.86 -15.75
N GLY A 511 17.76 -3.89 -14.84
CA GLY A 511 16.50 -3.30 -14.42
C GLY A 511 16.11 -2.14 -15.33
N GLU A 512 14.85 -2.10 -15.71
CA GLU A 512 14.18 -0.93 -16.30
C GLU A 512 12.83 -0.80 -15.59
N SER A 513 12.32 0.41 -15.36
CA SER A 513 11.06 0.67 -14.64
C SER A 513 9.99 -0.43 -14.82
N GLY A 514 9.76 -1.23 -13.77
CA GLY A 514 8.76 -2.31 -13.74
C GLY A 514 9.17 -3.66 -14.36
N THR A 515 10.40 -3.81 -14.84
CA THR A 515 10.92 -5.07 -15.41
C THR A 515 12.38 -5.33 -15.08
N ILE A 516 12.74 -6.61 -14.99
CA ILE A 516 14.14 -7.04 -14.91
C ILE A 516 14.39 -8.08 -15.99
N THR A 517 15.37 -7.83 -16.85
CA THR A 517 15.76 -8.74 -17.94
C THR A 517 17.09 -9.39 -17.60
N LEU A 518 17.15 -10.71 -17.72
CA LEU A 518 18.32 -11.54 -17.55
C LEU A 518 18.64 -12.25 -18.87
N GLU A 519 19.91 -12.19 -19.28
CA GLU A 519 20.45 -12.94 -20.41
C GLU A 519 21.67 -13.73 -19.91
N VAL A 520 21.68 -15.05 -20.16
CA VAL A 520 22.76 -15.94 -19.68
C VAL A 520 23.12 -16.99 -20.73
N ASN A 521 24.41 -17.14 -20.95
CA ASN A 521 25.08 -18.14 -21.76
C ASN A 521 25.61 -19.26 -20.87
N SER A 522 25.61 -20.48 -21.42
CA SER A 522 26.08 -21.72 -20.78
C SER A 522 27.47 -21.62 -20.17
N LEU A 523 28.36 -20.82 -20.76
CA LEU A 523 29.73 -20.58 -20.24
C LEU A 523 29.73 -19.92 -18.86
N ALA A 524 28.71 -19.15 -18.50
CA ALA A 524 28.58 -18.57 -17.16
C ALA A 524 27.92 -19.51 -16.14
N TRP A 525 27.37 -20.65 -16.58
CA TRP A 525 26.62 -21.59 -15.73
C TRP A 525 27.35 -22.90 -15.45
N MET A 526 28.29 -23.27 -16.31
CA MET A 526 29.09 -24.49 -16.15
C MET A 526 30.44 -24.13 -15.51
N ASP A 527 30.83 -24.89 -14.48
CA ASP A 527 32.22 -24.92 -13.98
C ASP A 527 33.13 -25.40 -15.12
N TYR A 528 33.60 -24.46 -15.95
CA TYR A 528 34.74 -24.72 -16.79
C TYR A 528 35.98 -24.61 -15.91
N GLU A 529 36.69 -25.72 -15.70
CA GLU A 529 38.12 -25.61 -15.41
C GLU A 529 38.70 -24.75 -16.53
N VAL A 530 39.10 -23.53 -16.19
CA VAL A 530 39.90 -22.69 -17.07
C VAL A 530 41.22 -23.43 -17.25
N VAL A 531 41.31 -24.25 -18.29
CA VAL A 531 42.59 -24.77 -18.75
C VAL A 531 43.33 -23.57 -19.30
N GLU A 532 44.17 -22.95 -18.48
CA GLU A 532 45.20 -22.04 -18.97
C GLU A 532 45.98 -22.78 -20.06
N VAL A 533 45.76 -22.38 -21.32
CA VAL A 533 46.67 -22.72 -22.39
C VAL A 533 47.95 -21.93 -22.12
N VAL A 534 48.87 -22.53 -21.37
CA VAL A 534 50.24 -22.06 -21.26
C VAL A 534 50.88 -22.28 -22.62
N ASP A 535 50.95 -21.23 -23.42
CA ASP A 535 51.55 -21.27 -24.74
C ASP A 535 53.08 -21.41 -24.63
N SER A 536 53.62 -22.35 -25.41
CA SER A 536 55.04 -22.62 -25.70
C SER A 536 55.96 -23.21 -24.61
N VAL A 537 56.12 -24.53 -24.66
CA VAL A 537 57.39 -25.18 -24.29
C VAL A 537 58.40 -24.87 -25.40
N SER A 538 59.45 -24.14 -25.07
CA SER A 538 60.62 -23.94 -25.93
C SER A 538 61.29 -25.29 -26.22
N CYS A 539 61.30 -25.70 -27.49
CA CYS A 539 62.22 -26.71 -28.00
C CYS A 539 63.51 -25.98 -28.42
N PRO A 540 64.69 -26.27 -27.84
CA PRO A 540 65.93 -25.64 -28.25
C PRO A 540 66.50 -26.30 -29.52
N ASP A 541 67.25 -25.49 -30.27
CA ASP A 541 68.09 -25.81 -31.43
C ASP A 541 67.40 -25.75 -32.82
N TYR A 542 67.44 -24.57 -33.44
CA TYR A 542 68.14 -24.25 -34.71
C TYR A 542 67.88 -22.76 -35.07
N PRO A 543 68.86 -22.00 -35.60
CA PRO A 543 68.77 -20.54 -35.71
C PRO A 543 67.98 -20.10 -36.96
N VAL A 544 67.10 -19.11 -36.78
CA VAL A 544 66.44 -18.40 -37.88
C VAL A 544 67.06 -17.01 -38.01
N GLU A 545 67.60 -16.70 -39.19
CA GLU A 545 68.03 -15.35 -39.59
C GLU A 545 66.82 -14.41 -39.63
N ILE A 546 66.97 -13.25 -38.99
CA ILE A 546 66.02 -12.13 -39.10
C ILE A 546 66.36 -11.38 -40.39
N VAL A 547 65.38 -11.25 -41.28
CA VAL A 547 65.39 -10.24 -42.35
C VAL A 547 64.18 -9.35 -42.15
N ASP A 548 64.42 -8.16 -41.62
CA ASP A 548 63.46 -7.05 -41.58
C ASP A 548 63.16 -6.56 -42.99
N TYR A 549 61.89 -6.29 -43.26
CA TYR A 549 61.50 -5.32 -44.28
C TYR A 549 60.31 -4.48 -43.81
N ASP A 550 60.60 -3.20 -43.57
CA ASP A 550 59.66 -2.08 -43.41
C ASP A 550 58.84 -1.85 -44.70
N ILE A 551 57.55 -1.52 -44.55
CA ILE A 551 56.82 -0.70 -45.53
C ILE A 551 55.99 0.36 -44.77
N PRO A 552 56.08 1.67 -45.12
CA PRO A 552 55.54 2.78 -44.34
C PRO A 552 54.14 3.24 -44.78
N ALA A 553 53.60 4.15 -43.96
CA ALA A 553 52.27 4.76 -44.03
C ALA A 553 52.00 5.66 -45.26
N ASP A 554 50.70 5.74 -45.56
CA ASP A 554 49.95 6.73 -46.35
C ASP A 554 49.68 6.44 -47.83
N SER A 555 48.42 6.12 -48.15
CA SER A 555 47.67 6.74 -49.25
C SER A 555 46.21 6.26 -49.25
N THR A 556 45.30 7.22 -49.15
CA THR A 556 43.89 7.15 -49.59
C THR A 556 43.75 6.49 -50.97
N ILE A 557 42.69 5.68 -51.17
CA ILE A 557 41.82 5.65 -52.36
C ILE A 557 40.59 4.77 -52.05
N ILE A 558 39.40 5.38 -52.10
CA ILE A 558 38.09 4.72 -52.30
C ILE A 558 37.96 4.41 -53.80
N PRO A 559 37.35 3.28 -54.20
CA PRO A 559 36.13 3.42 -55.00
C PRO A 559 35.02 2.42 -54.64
N GLU A 560 33.79 2.90 -54.85
CA GLU A 560 32.50 2.21 -54.80
C GLU A 560 32.44 0.94 -55.65
N ARG A 561 31.81 -0.10 -55.11
CA ARG A 561 30.52 -0.63 -55.61
C ARG A 561 29.82 -1.51 -54.59
#